data_AF-A0A1D6FQ46-F1
#
_entry.id   AF-A0A1D6FQ46-F1
#
_cell.length_a   1.000
_cell.length_b   1.000
_cell.length_c   1.000
_cell.angle_alpha   90.00
_cell.angle_beta   90.00
_cell.angle_gamma   90.00
#
_symmetry.space_group_name_H-M   'P 1'
#
loop_
_entity.id
_entity.type
_entity.pdbx_description
1 polymer ?
#
loop_
_entity_poly.entity_id
_entity_poly.type
_entity_poly.pdbx_seq_one_letter_code
_entity_poly.pdbx_strand_id
1 'polypeptide(L)'
;MLAQMIGITSPIDMEMLELGQETQKYFTDDYDLFTENEETDQLEYLIPEKSSLRQHIQCPDSEFVDFLSYLLQINPRKRPTADEALHHPWLSFSY
;
A
#
# COMPACT_ATOMS: atom_id res chain seq x y z
N MET A 1 -10.53 3.90 -1.84
CA MET A 1 -9.07 4.18 -1.93
C MET A 1 -8.24 3.25 -1.04
N LEU A 2 -8.53 3.10 0.25
CA LEU A 2 -7.72 2.26 1.15
C LEU A 2 -7.69 0.77 0.74
N ALA A 3 -8.84 0.18 0.39
CA ALA A 3 -8.91 -1.20 -0.13
C ALA A 3 -8.02 -1.41 -1.35
N GLN A 4 -7.97 -0.44 -2.27
CA GLN A 4 -7.13 -0.52 -3.46
C GLN A 4 -5.64 -0.42 -3.10
N MET A 5 -5.26 0.46 -2.17
CA MET A 5 -3.87 0.57 -1.70
C MET A 5 -3.39 -0.77 -1.13
N ILE A 6 -4.18 -1.39 -0.25
CA ILE A 6 -3.89 -2.71 0.34
C ILE A 6 -3.79 -3.78 -0.75
N GLY A 7 -4.68 -3.73 -1.75
CA GLY A 7 -4.66 -4.63 -2.89
C GLY A 7 -3.40 -4.55 -3.75
N ILE A 8 -2.72 -3.39 -3.80
CA ILE A 8 -1.51 -3.14 -4.59
C ILE A 8 -0.23 -3.40 -3.78
N THR A 9 -0.20 -2.97 -2.51
CA THR A 9 1.04 -2.81 -1.72
C THR A 9 1.26 -3.88 -0.64
N SER A 10 0.38 -4.88 -0.56
CA SER A 10 0.32 -5.93 0.49
C SER A 10 -0.51 -5.51 1.72
N PRO A 11 -0.88 -6.46 2.60
CA PRO A 11 -1.55 -6.14 3.85
C PRO A 11 -0.73 -5.18 4.72
N ILE A 12 -1.43 -4.31 5.45
CA ILE A 12 -0.80 -3.41 6.43
C ILE A 12 -0.24 -4.26 7.57
N ASP A 13 1.01 -3.99 7.98
CA ASP A 13 1.66 -4.67 9.10
C ASP A 13 0.83 -4.47 10.39
N MET A 14 0.64 -5.53 11.19
CA MET A 14 -0.17 -5.47 12.42
C MET A 14 0.30 -4.39 13.41
N GLU A 15 1.62 -4.21 13.58
CA GLU A 15 2.19 -3.15 14.43
C GLU A 15 1.68 -1.76 14.01
N MET A 16 1.46 -1.52 12.71
CA MET A 16 0.93 -0.25 12.23
C MET A 16 -0.56 -0.08 12.53
N LEU A 17 -1.33 -1.17 12.48
CA LEU A 17 -2.76 -1.14 12.81
C LEU A 17 -2.95 -0.89 14.31
N GLU A 18 -2.17 -1.54 15.16
CA GLU A 18 -2.20 -1.37 16.62
C GLU A 18 -1.84 0.05 17.06
N LEU A 19 -0.86 0.68 16.40
CA LEU A 19 -0.41 2.04 16.71
C LEU A 19 -1.25 3.13 16.03
N GLY A 20 -2.13 2.77 15.08
CA GLY A 20 -2.91 3.70 14.29
C GLY A 20 -4.03 4.35 15.10
N GLN A 21 -4.01 5.69 15.20
CA GLN A 21 -5.02 6.46 15.95
C GLN A 21 -6.43 6.32 15.36
N GLU A 22 -6.51 6.19 14.03
CA GLU A 22 -7.75 6.12 13.26
C GLU A 22 -8.05 4.70 12.76
N THR A 23 -7.35 3.66 13.27
CA THR A 23 -7.54 2.28 12.77
C THR A 23 -8.99 1.83 12.89
N GLN A 24 -9.65 2.14 14.00
CA GLN A 24 -11.05 1.76 14.27
C GLN A 24 -12.06 2.40 13.30
N LYS A 25 -11.67 3.44 12.57
CA LYS A 25 -12.54 4.06 11.55
C LYS A 25 -12.64 3.21 10.28
N TYR A 26 -11.65 2.38 10.01
CA TYR A 26 -11.52 1.65 8.75
C TYR A 26 -11.50 0.13 8.96
N PHE A 27 -11.13 -0.34 10.15
CA PHE A 27 -10.92 -1.74 10.46
C PHE A 27 -11.76 -2.18 11.65
N THR A 28 -12.33 -3.38 11.58
CA THR A 28 -12.98 -4.03 12.71
C THR A 28 -11.96 -4.46 13.77
N ASP A 29 -12.43 -4.96 14.91
CA ASP A 29 -11.56 -5.53 15.96
C ASP A 29 -10.74 -6.74 15.45
N ASP A 30 -11.24 -7.44 14.43
CA ASP A 30 -10.55 -8.54 13.75
C ASP A 30 -9.65 -8.05 12.59
N TYR A 31 -9.50 -6.73 12.43
CA TYR A 31 -8.77 -6.05 11.36
C TYR A 31 -9.31 -6.28 9.94
N ASP A 32 -10.60 -6.59 9.82
CA ASP A 32 -11.27 -6.59 8.52
C ASP A 32 -11.62 -5.18 8.08
N LEU A 33 -11.39 -4.87 6.81
CA LEU A 33 -11.64 -3.54 6.26
C LEU A 33 -13.15 -3.33 6.03
N PHE A 34 -13.68 -2.18 6.42
CA PHE A 34 -15.07 -1.82 6.18
C PHE A 34 -15.22 -0.36 5.73
N THR A 35 -16.41 -0.02 5.25
CA THR A 35 -16.89 1.34 5.08
C THR A 35 -18.30 1.47 5.64
N GLU A 36 -18.66 2.65 6.12
CA GLU A 36 -20.03 2.97 6.46
C GLU A 36 -20.74 3.52 5.21
N ASN A 37 -21.93 3.01 4.93
CA ASN A 37 -22.75 3.49 3.82
C ASN A 37 -23.60 4.68 4.30
N GLU A 38 -23.31 5.87 3.79
CA GLU A 38 -23.98 7.13 4.19
C GLU A 38 -25.50 7.15 3.89
N GLU A 39 -26.00 6.27 3.02
CA GLU A 39 -27.43 6.21 2.69
C GLU A 39 -28.22 5.26 3.60
N THR A 40 -27.56 4.21 4.11
CA THR A 40 -28.23 3.14 4.87
C THR A 40 -27.78 3.07 6.33
N ASP A 41 -26.74 3.81 6.71
CA ASP A 41 -26.04 3.74 8.01
C ASP A 41 -25.58 2.30 8.35
N GLN A 42 -25.28 1.50 7.33
CA GLN A 42 -24.81 0.11 7.49
C GLN A 42 -23.32 -0.02 7.22
N LEU A 43 -22.69 -0.95 7.92
CA LEU A 43 -21.30 -1.35 7.71
C LEU A 43 -21.21 -2.34 6.55
N GLU A 44 -20.41 -2.00 5.54
CA GLU A 44 -20.11 -2.84 4.39
C GLU A 44 -18.65 -3.28 4.43
N TYR A 45 -18.41 -4.60 4.39
CA TYR A 45 -17.07 -5.16 4.35
C TYR A 45 -16.44 -4.96 2.97
N LEU A 46 -15.19 -4.51 2.97
CA LEU A 46 -14.40 -4.30 1.76
C LEU A 46 -13.38 -5.43 1.63
N ILE A 47 -13.44 -6.17 0.52
CA ILE A 47 -12.44 -7.18 0.18
C ILE A 47 -11.46 -6.55 -0.81
N PRO A 48 -10.20 -6.28 -0.42
CA PRO A 48 -9.19 -5.78 -1.34
C PRO A 48 -8.99 -6.74 -2.51
N GLU A 49 -9.10 -6.24 -3.74
CA GLU A 49 -8.71 -7.02 -4.91
C GLU A 49 -7.21 -7.27 -4.91
N LYS A 50 -6.81 -8.53 -4.98
CA LYS A 50 -5.39 -8.90 -5.09
C LYS A 50 -4.85 -8.45 -6.43
N SER A 51 -3.92 -7.52 -6.41
CA SER A 51 -3.27 -6.98 -7.59
C SER A 51 -1.80 -6.67 -7.32
N SER A 52 -1.15 -6.02 -8.26
CA SER A 52 0.25 -5.63 -8.14
C SER A 52 0.48 -4.25 -8.74
N LEU A 53 1.54 -3.59 -8.28
CA LEU A 53 1.97 -2.31 -8.82
C LEU A 53 2.23 -2.41 -10.34
N ARG A 54 2.80 -3.53 -10.80
CA ARG A 54 3.07 -3.78 -12.22
C ARG A 54 1.80 -3.78 -13.07
N GLN A 55 0.72 -4.38 -12.58
CA GLN A 55 -0.58 -4.40 -13.29
C GLN A 55 -1.19 -3.00 -13.41
N HIS A 56 -0.96 -2.14 -12.42
CA HIS A 56 -1.50 -0.78 -12.39
C HIS A 56 -0.69 0.20 -13.23
N ILE A 57 0.63 0.11 -13.20
CA ILE A 57 1.53 1.02 -13.90
C ILE A 57 1.66 0.67 -15.39
N GLN A 58 1.49 -0.62 -15.76
CA GLN A 58 1.62 -1.11 -17.13
C GLN A 58 2.93 -0.71 -17.82
N CYS A 59 4.01 -0.52 -17.04
CA CYS A 59 5.32 -0.17 -17.57
C CYS A 59 6.10 -1.44 -17.96
N PRO A 60 6.74 -1.48 -19.15
CA PRO A 60 7.57 -2.59 -19.56
C PRO A 60 8.90 -2.68 -18.81
N ASP A 61 9.40 -1.56 -18.25
CA ASP A 61 10.65 -1.50 -17.51
C ASP A 61 10.47 -2.09 -16.10
N SER A 62 11.01 -3.28 -15.87
CA SER A 62 10.93 -3.96 -14.58
C SER A 62 11.77 -3.28 -13.50
N GLU A 63 12.89 -2.66 -13.85
CA GLU A 63 13.77 -1.98 -12.89
C GLU A 63 13.12 -0.69 -12.37
N PHE A 64 12.37 0.00 -13.24
CA PHE A 64 11.56 1.14 -12.81
C PHE A 64 10.45 0.72 -11.84
N VAL A 65 9.72 -0.35 -12.16
CA VAL A 65 8.64 -0.85 -11.28
C VAL A 65 9.20 -1.37 -9.96
N ASP A 66 10.39 -1.97 -9.98
CA ASP A 66 11.11 -2.37 -8.77
C ASP A 66 11.48 -1.14 -7.91
N PHE A 67 12.04 -0.10 -8.54
CA PHE A 67 12.33 1.16 -7.85
C PHE A 67 11.10 1.78 -7.19
N LEU A 68 9.95 1.81 -7.90
CA LEU A 68 8.71 2.30 -7.31
C LEU A 68 8.21 1.42 -6.16
N SER A 69 8.36 0.11 -6.26
CA SER A 69 8.01 -0.83 -5.18
C SER A 69 8.91 -0.62 -3.96
N TYR A 70 10.18 -0.30 -4.18
CA TYR A 70 11.13 0.07 -3.14
C TYR A 70 10.75 1.39 -2.44
N LEU A 71 10.26 2.39 -3.17
CA LEU A 71 9.80 3.66 -2.59
C LEU A 71 8.44 3.55 -1.87
N LEU A 72 7.52 2.75 -2.40
CA LEU A 72 6.13 2.66 -1.94
C LEU A 72 5.92 1.64 -0.81
N GLN A 73 6.94 1.38 0.00
CA GLN A 73 6.81 0.55 1.20
C GLN A 73 5.76 1.14 2.14
N ILE A 74 4.74 0.34 2.50
CA ILE A 74 3.68 0.73 3.44
C ILE A 74 4.30 1.06 4.79
N ASN A 75 5.12 0.15 5.31
CA ASN A 75 5.78 0.34 6.59
C ASN A 75 6.84 1.44 6.48
N PRO A 76 6.68 2.58 7.18
CA PRO A 76 7.62 3.68 7.09
C PRO A 76 9.03 3.30 7.55
N ARG A 77 9.16 2.31 8.44
CA ARG A 77 10.46 1.82 8.94
C ARG A 77 11.22 1.02 7.89
N LYS A 78 10.52 0.46 6.90
CA LYS A 78 11.10 -0.27 5.76
C LYS A 78 11.26 0.63 4.53
N ARG A 79 10.68 1.83 4.55
CA ARG A 79 10.73 2.78 3.45
C ARG A 79 12.12 3.43 3.39
N PRO A 80 12.76 3.48 2.22
CA PRO A 80 14.06 4.11 2.09
C PRO A 80 13.97 5.61 2.32
N THR A 81 15.07 6.15 2.83
CA THR A 81 15.33 7.59 2.80
C THR A 81 15.61 8.05 1.36
N ALA A 82 15.53 9.35 1.13
CA ALA A 82 15.87 9.92 -0.17
C ALA A 82 17.32 9.59 -0.59
N ASP A 83 18.26 9.59 0.37
CA ASP A 83 19.67 9.26 0.11
C ASP A 83 19.82 7.80 -0.32
N GLU A 84 19.23 6.86 0.43
CA GLU A 84 19.25 5.43 0.06
C GLU A 84 18.59 5.18 -1.31
N ALA A 85 17.48 5.87 -1.61
CA ALA A 85 16.80 5.78 -2.89
C ALA A 85 17.67 6.21 -4.08
N LEU A 86 18.54 7.22 -3.92
CA LEU A 86 19.44 7.67 -4.98
C LEU A 86 20.45 6.58 -5.40
N HIS A 87 20.72 5.62 -4.53
CA HIS A 87 21.65 4.52 -4.79
C HIS A 87 20.99 3.33 -5.51
N HIS A 88 19.70 3.43 -5.87
CA HIS A 88 18.99 2.34 -6.54
C HIS A 88 19.55 2.05 -7.95
N PRO A 89 19.71 0.77 -8.35
CA PRO A 89 20.30 0.40 -9.65
C PRO A 89 19.63 1.06 -10.86
N TRP A 90 18.30 1.20 -10.83
CA TRP A 90 17.54 1.85 -11.89
C TRP A 90 18.03 3.27 -12.22
N LEU A 91 18.43 4.07 -11.22
CA LEU A 91 18.94 5.43 -11.44
C LEU A 91 20.35 5.47 -12.02
N SER A 92 21.10 4.37 -11.89
CA SER A 92 22.46 4.24 -12.43
C SER A 92 22.47 3.77 -13.89
N PHE A 93 21.31 3.43 -14.45
CA PHE A 93 21.20 2.94 -15.82
C PHE A 93 21.34 4.11 -16.81
N SER A 94 22.30 4.02 -17.73
CA SER A 94 22.41 4.95 -18.85
C SER A 94 21.53 4.44 -20.01
N TYR A 95 20.48 5.19 -20.34
CA TYR A 95 19.55 4.88 -21.44
C TYR A 95 20.01 5.46 -22.78
#